data_AF-A0A2N0M975-F1
#
_entry.id   AF-A0A2N0M975-F1
#
_cell.length_a   1.000
_cell.length_b   1.000
_cell.length_c   1.000
_cell.angle_alpha   90.00
_cell.angle_beta   90.00
_cell.angle_gamma   90.00
#
_symmetry.space_group_name_H-M   'P 1'
#
loop_
_entity.id
_entity.type
_entity.pdbx_description
1 polymer ?
#
loop_
_entity_poly.entity_id
_entity_poly.type
_entity_poly.pdbx_seq_one_letter_code
_entity_poly.pdbx_strand_id
1 'polypeptide(L)' 'MDFRQRKVAYTEIDVSIETDKIPDLLALSNGERLTPVIVENGVVTVGFKGGS' A
#
# COMPACT_ATOMS: atom_id res chain seq x y z
N MET A 1 -7.11 -9.82 -1.01
CA MET A 1 -7.85 -8.56 -0.81
C MET A 1 -8.06 -7.95 -2.18
N ASP A 2 -9.26 -8.10 -2.72
CA ASP A 2 -9.54 -7.82 -4.13
C ASP A 2 -10.18 -6.43 -4.31
N PHE A 3 -9.35 -5.38 -4.30
CA PHE A 3 -9.79 -4.03 -4.66
C PHE A 3 -10.24 -3.94 -6.12
N ARG A 4 -9.61 -4.74 -7.01
CA ARG A 4 -10.03 -4.92 -8.40
C ARG A 4 -11.47 -5.42 -8.54
N GLN A 5 -11.94 -6.26 -7.61
CA GLN A 5 -13.27 -6.86 -7.68
C GLN A 5 -14.36 -5.93 -7.12
N ARG A 6 -13.99 -5.01 -6.21
CA ARG A 6 -14.93 -4.07 -5.59
C ARG A 6 -15.22 -2.82 -6.43
N LYS A 7 -14.56 -2.65 -7.60
CA LYS A 7 -14.67 -1.45 -8.47
C LYS A 7 -14.50 -0.12 -7.70
N VAL A 8 -13.73 -0.12 -6.63
CA VAL A 8 -13.39 1.11 -5.90
C VAL A 8 -12.33 1.82 -6.72
N ALA A 9 -12.48 3.14 -6.93
CA ALA A 9 -11.43 3.92 -7.55
C ALA A 9 -10.24 3.99 -6.57
N TYR A 10 -9.11 3.43 -6.97
CA TYR A 10 -7.87 3.52 -6.21
C TYR A 10 -6.73 3.91 -7.15
N THR A 11 -5.71 4.54 -6.59
CA THR A 11 -4.45 4.78 -7.29
C THR A 11 -3.47 3.71 -6.84
N GLU A 12 -3.00 2.91 -7.79
CA GLU A 12 -1.93 1.94 -7.54
C GLU A 12 -0.59 2.67 -7.66
N ILE A 13 0.27 2.52 -6.66
CA ILE A 13 1.63 3.04 -6.66
C ILE A 13 2.56 1.85 -6.54
N ASP A 14 3.35 1.59 -7.58
CA ASP A 14 4.39 0.56 -7.53
C ASP A 14 5.71 1.20 -7.11
N VAL A 15 6.04 1.07 -5.82
CA VAL A 15 7.28 1.60 -5.22
C VAL A 15 8.57 0.96 -5.78
N SER A 16 8.46 -0.08 -6.60
CA SER A 16 9.59 -0.66 -7.35
C SER A 16 9.93 0.17 -8.57
N ILE A 17 8.95 0.88 -9.13
CA ILE A 17 9.08 1.77 -10.30
C ILE A 17 9.17 3.23 -9.83
N GLU A 18 8.29 3.63 -8.90
CA GLU A 18 8.20 4.95 -8.31
C GLU A 18 8.98 5.01 -6.99
N THR A 19 10.30 4.98 -7.07
CA THR A 19 11.19 4.95 -5.88
C THR A 19 11.06 6.22 -5.01
N ASP A 20 10.65 7.35 -5.60
CA ASP A 20 10.35 8.59 -4.89
C ASP A 20 9.17 8.47 -3.90
N LYS A 21 8.37 7.40 -4.01
CA LYS A 21 7.24 7.10 -3.11
C LYS A 21 7.61 6.18 -1.94
N ILE A 22 8.86 5.73 -1.87
CA ILE A 22 9.36 4.95 -0.74
C ILE A 22 9.26 5.73 0.59
N PRO A 23 9.62 7.03 0.67
CA PRO A 23 9.43 7.81 1.90
C PRO A 23 7.97 7.88 2.35
N ASP A 24 7.04 8.07 1.41
CA ASP A 24 5.59 8.08 1.68
C ASP A 24 5.15 6.71 2.24
N LEU A 25 5.62 5.61 1.64
CA LEU A 25 5.37 4.26 2.13
C LEU A 25 5.84 4.10 3.58
N LEU A 26 7.11 4.44 3.85
CA LEU A 26 7.70 4.31 5.19
C LEU A 26 6.96 5.15 6.23
N ALA A 27 6.51 6.35 5.88
CA ALA A 27 5.72 7.19 6.78
C ALA A 27 4.37 6.54 7.15
N LEU A 28 3.75 5.83 6.21
CA LEU A 28 2.47 5.15 6.40
C LEU A 28 2.61 3.82 7.16
N SER A 29 3.75 3.15 7.03
CA SER A 29 4.02 1.84 7.62
C SER A 29 4.94 1.90 8.85
N ASN A 30 5.00 3.05 9.52
CA ASN A 30 5.81 3.24 10.74
C ASN A 30 7.30 2.91 10.57
N GLY A 31 7.85 3.19 9.40
CA GLY A 31 9.26 2.97 9.03
C GLY A 31 9.56 1.61 8.40
N GLU A 32 8.55 0.76 8.17
CA GLU A 32 8.75 -0.58 7.61
C GLU A 32 8.47 -0.64 6.10
N ARG A 33 9.36 -1.20 5.29
CA ARG A 33 9.12 -1.33 3.84
C ARG A 33 8.21 -2.54 3.54
N LEU A 34 6.99 -2.51 4.05
CA LEU A 34 5.99 -3.57 3.89
C LEU A 34 5.02 -3.20 2.78
N THR A 35 4.58 -4.20 2.02
CA THR A 35 3.56 -4.04 0.98
C THR A 35 2.60 -5.25 0.99
N PRO A 36 1.32 -5.07 0.66
CA PRO A 36 0.67 -3.82 0.25
C PRO A 36 0.31 -2.91 1.44
N VAL A 37 0.42 -1.59 1.26
CA VAL A 37 -0.14 -0.60 2.20
C VAL A 37 -1.33 0.06 1.51
N ILE A 38 -2.46 0.07 2.21
CA ILE A 38 -3.72 0.60 1.71
C ILE A 38 -4.12 1.76 2.61
N VAL A 39 -4.44 2.90 2.01
CA VAL A 39 -4.99 4.06 2.73
C VAL A 39 -6.42 4.27 2.26
N GLU A 40 -7.37 4.16 3.18
CA GLU A 40 -8.80 4.37 2.91
C GLU A 40 -9.37 5.35 3.93
N ASN A 41 -9.88 6.51 3.47
CA ASN A 41 -10.43 7.57 4.33
C ASN A 41 -9.50 8.00 5.49
N GLY A 42 -8.18 8.03 5.25
CA GLY A 42 -7.17 8.37 6.26
C GLY A 42 -6.80 7.22 7.21
N VAL A 43 -7.47 6.06 7.10
CA VAL A 43 -7.11 4.84 7.81
C VAL A 43 -6.06 4.09 7.01
N VAL A 44 -4.91 3.85 7.63
CA VAL A 44 -3.82 3.06 7.02
C VAL A 44 -3.95 1.60 7.42
N THR A 45 -3.98 0.72 6.43
CA THR A 45 -3.97 -0.74 6.61
C THR A 45 -2.73 -1.31 5.94
N VAL A 46 -1.83 -1.88 6.74
CA VAL A 46 -0.69 -2.64 6.23
C VAL A 46 -1.14 -4.07 6.01
N GLY A 47 -1.25 -4.48 4.75
CA GLY A 47 -1.63 -5.83 4.38
C GLY A 47 -0.49 -6.80 4.67
N PHE A 48 -0.68 -7.69 5.64
CA PHE A 48 0.23 -8.81 5.85
C PHE A 48 -0.04 -9.86 4.76
N LYS A 49 0.83 -9.94 3.76
CA LYS A 49 0.82 -11.05 2.79
C LYS A 49 2.08 -11.89 2.99
N GLY A 50 2.08 -12.66 4.08
CA GLY A 50 2.95 -13.82 4.20
C GLY A 50 2.63 -14.78 3.06
N GLY A 51 3.64 -15.16 2.29
CA GLY A 51 3.49 -16.02 1.13
C GLY A 51 2.99 -17.42 1.46
N SER A 52 2.20 -17.96 0.55
CA SER A 52 2.35 -19.32 0.02
C SER A 52 1.82 -19.31 -1.41
#